data_AF-A0A7X2T299-F1
#
_entry.id   AF-A0A7X2T299-F1
#
_cell.length_a   1.000
_cell.length_b   1.000
_cell.length_c   1.000
_cell.angle_alpha   90.00
_cell.angle_beta   90.00
_cell.angle_gamma   90.00
#
_symmetry.space_group_name_H-M   'P 1'
#
loop_
_entity.id
_entity.type
_entity.pdbx_description
1 polymer ?
#
loop_
_entity_poly.entity_id
_entity_poly.type
_entity_poly.pdbx_seq_one_letter_code
_entity_poly.pdbx_strand_id
1 'polypeptide(L)'
;MVSGRIEDIIGVCARTSTKYNEVSKKIVIYNDEEDIQTSEKYKNQDSDNSNNSDNLFNAFEPKWSLNDIYLNEGSKNNILTALAMIKYREKLFNEWNIKGNKNDGRALCLNFWGNPGTGKSMTAEGVANYLNKKILIVNYPELESKYVGETPKNIKKVFEKAKKEDAVIVL
;
A
#
# COMPACT_ATOMS: atom_id res chain seq x y z
N MET A 1 15.32 6.27 -37.79
CA MET A 1 14.78 5.06 -37.13
C MET A 1 14.33 5.30 -35.67
N VAL A 2 14.84 6.33 -34.98
CA VAL A 2 14.48 6.64 -33.57
C VAL A 2 13.16 7.44 -33.43
N SER A 3 12.81 8.27 -34.42
CA SER A 3 11.62 9.16 -34.37
C SER A 3 10.29 8.43 -34.20
N GLY A 4 10.07 7.31 -34.92
CA GLY A 4 8.79 6.58 -34.85
C GLY A 4 8.53 5.92 -33.49
N ARG A 5 9.59 5.49 -32.78
CA ARG A 5 9.44 4.87 -31.45
C ARG A 5 9.05 5.87 -30.36
N ILE A 6 9.44 7.14 -30.51
CA ILE A 6 9.04 8.20 -29.60
C ILE A 6 7.56 8.56 -29.81
N GLU A 7 7.11 8.59 -31.06
CA GLU A 7 5.70 8.81 -31.41
C GLU A 7 4.77 7.71 -30.84
N ASP A 8 5.22 6.45 -30.85
CA ASP A 8 4.50 5.34 -30.23
C ASP A 8 4.36 5.49 -28.71
N ILE A 9 5.44 5.92 -28.02
CA ILE A 9 5.42 6.15 -26.57
C ILE A 9 4.46 7.28 -26.20
N ILE A 10 4.50 8.39 -26.95
CA ILE A 10 3.57 9.52 -26.78
C ILE A 10 2.13 9.05 -27.00
N GLY A 11 1.89 8.24 -28.04
CA GLY A 11 0.57 7.68 -28.34
C GLY A 11 0.03 6.75 -27.23
N VAL A 12 0.90 5.98 -26.58
CA VAL A 12 0.51 5.17 -25.41
C VAL A 12 0.16 6.05 -24.20
N CYS A 13 0.98 7.05 -23.88
CA CYS A 13 0.73 7.97 -22.76
C CYS A 13 -0.54 8.81 -22.93
N ALA A 14 -0.89 9.20 -24.17
CA ALA A 14 -2.12 9.94 -24.44
C ALA A 14 -3.38 9.09 -24.22
N ARG A 15 -3.31 7.78 -24.48
CA ARG A 15 -4.45 6.85 -24.33
C ARG A 15 -4.74 6.45 -22.88
N THR A 16 -3.77 6.60 -21.97
CA THR A 16 -3.93 6.33 -20.53
C THR A 16 -4.35 7.56 -19.72
N SER A 17 -4.57 8.70 -20.38
CA SER A 17 -5.16 9.89 -19.77
C SER A 17 -6.63 9.63 -19.41
N THR A 18 -6.97 9.78 -18.13
CA THR A 18 -8.36 9.73 -17.67
C THR A 18 -8.67 11.00 -16.88
N LYS A 19 -9.95 11.26 -16.56
CA LYS A 19 -10.36 12.40 -15.72
C LYS A 19 -9.63 12.44 -14.35
N TYR A 20 -9.07 11.31 -13.91
CA TYR A 20 -8.41 11.15 -12.62
C TYR A 20 -6.88 11.00 -12.72
N ASN A 21 -6.34 10.98 -13.93
CA ASN A 21 -4.90 10.83 -14.19
C ASN A 21 -4.52 11.70 -15.39
N GLU A 22 -4.05 12.92 -15.10
CA GLU A 22 -3.54 13.84 -16.12
C GLU A 22 -2.22 13.33 -16.69
N VAL A 23 -2.01 13.53 -18.01
CA VAL A 23 -0.78 13.09 -18.68
C VAL A 23 0.45 13.73 -18.06
N SER A 24 1.46 12.92 -17.74
CA SER A 24 2.74 13.34 -17.17
C SER A 24 3.36 14.49 -17.97
N LYS A 25 3.59 15.64 -17.32
CA LYS A 25 4.12 16.86 -17.97
C LYS A 25 5.58 16.75 -18.41
N LYS A 26 6.32 15.76 -17.91
CA LYS A 26 7.73 15.51 -18.25
C LYS A 26 8.03 14.01 -18.18
N ILE A 27 8.58 13.47 -19.26
CA ILE A 27 9.09 12.09 -19.34
C ILE A 27 10.58 12.21 -19.69
N VAL A 28 11.44 11.61 -18.86
CA VAL A 28 12.90 11.59 -19.10
C VAL A 28 13.26 10.18 -19.55
N ILE A 29 13.80 10.06 -20.76
CA ILE A 29 14.26 8.79 -21.35
C ILE A 29 15.79 8.86 -21.36
N TYR A 30 16.42 7.95 -20.63
CA TYR A 30 17.87 7.78 -20.61
C TYR A 30 18.29 6.82 -21.73
N ASN A 31 19.42 7.10 -22.36
CA ASN A 31 20.01 6.24 -23.38
C ASN A 31 21.51 6.13 -23.10
N ASP A 32 21.87 5.26 -22.18
CA ASP A 32 23.23 5.21 -21.65
C ASP A 32 23.80 3.80 -21.75
N GLU A 33 24.88 3.65 -22.54
CA GLU A 33 25.82 2.53 -22.38
C GLU A 33 26.77 2.74 -21.18
N GLU A 34 26.69 3.83 -20.40
CA GLU A 34 27.64 4.07 -19.29
C GLU A 34 27.08 4.21 -17.86
N ASP A 35 25.77 4.17 -17.60
CA ASP A 35 25.24 4.32 -16.23
C ASP A 35 24.58 3.06 -15.63
N ILE A 36 25.20 1.89 -15.87
CA ILE A 36 24.67 0.59 -15.40
C ILE A 36 24.73 0.44 -13.86
N GLN A 37 25.61 1.14 -13.14
CA GLN A 37 25.87 0.84 -11.71
C GLN A 37 24.80 1.31 -10.71
N THR A 38 23.88 2.22 -11.06
CA THR A 38 22.78 2.60 -10.14
C THR A 38 21.52 1.74 -10.35
N SER A 39 21.47 0.98 -11.44
CA SER A 39 20.33 0.13 -11.82
C SER A 39 20.43 -1.33 -11.35
N GLU A 40 21.61 -1.77 -10.89
CA GLU A 40 21.84 -3.16 -10.41
C GLU A 40 21.12 -3.51 -9.09
N LYS A 41 20.61 -2.52 -8.34
CA LYS A 41 19.75 -2.80 -7.17
C LYS A 41 18.29 -3.07 -7.51
N TYR A 42 17.84 -2.77 -8.72
CA TYR A 42 16.45 -2.99 -9.16
C TYR A 42 16.30 -4.07 -10.24
N LYS A 43 17.38 -4.78 -10.62
CA LYS A 43 17.37 -5.83 -11.65
C LYS A 43 17.76 -7.23 -11.20
N ASN A 44 18.27 -7.43 -9.99
CA ASN A 44 18.60 -8.77 -9.51
C ASN A 44 17.38 -9.42 -8.83
N GLN A 45 16.46 -10.00 -9.62
CA GLN A 45 15.73 -11.21 -9.21
C GLN A 45 14.93 -11.91 -10.32
N ASP A 46 15.25 -11.73 -11.60
CA ASP A 46 14.73 -12.58 -12.67
C ASP A 46 15.82 -13.50 -13.23
N SER A 47 16.23 -14.48 -12.42
CA SER A 47 16.76 -15.76 -12.89
C SER A 47 16.97 -16.73 -11.73
N ASP A 48 15.89 -17.39 -11.29
CA ASP A 48 15.89 -18.85 -11.12
C ASP A 48 14.47 -19.37 -10.80
N ASN A 49 14.07 -20.40 -11.56
CA ASN A 49 12.76 -21.01 -11.58
C ASN A 49 12.42 -21.77 -10.28
N SER A 50 11.29 -21.41 -9.64
CA SER A 50 10.24 -22.32 -9.10
C SER A 50 9.31 -21.73 -8.01
N ASN A 51 9.36 -20.44 -7.64
CA ASN A 51 8.55 -19.89 -6.51
C ASN A 51 7.84 -18.53 -6.77
N ASN A 52 7.34 -18.26 -7.98
CA ASN A 52 6.99 -16.90 -8.42
C ASN A 52 5.63 -16.34 -7.93
N SER A 53 4.97 -16.92 -6.91
CA SER A 53 3.68 -16.40 -6.39
C SER A 53 3.79 -15.66 -5.05
N ASP A 54 4.96 -15.67 -4.41
CA ASP A 54 5.15 -15.15 -3.05
C ASP A 54 5.69 -13.71 -3.01
N ASN A 55 6.14 -13.18 -4.15
CA ASN A 55 6.70 -11.84 -4.28
C ASN A 55 5.69 -10.72 -4.57
N LEU A 56 4.41 -11.03 -4.76
CA LEU A 56 3.41 -10.02 -5.17
C LEU A 56 3.07 -9.00 -4.06
N PHE A 57 3.32 -9.33 -2.79
CA PHE A 57 2.89 -8.49 -1.65
C PHE A 57 3.99 -8.43 -0.59
N ASN A 58 4.96 -7.52 -0.67
CA ASN A 58 6.04 -7.48 0.33
C ASN A 58 5.77 -6.47 1.43
N ALA A 59 6.02 -6.89 2.68
CA ALA A 59 5.91 -6.03 3.84
C ALA A 59 7.20 -5.22 4.04
N PHE A 60 7.09 -3.94 4.36
CA PHE A 60 8.22 -3.05 4.58
C PHE A 60 8.02 -2.15 5.80
N GLU A 61 9.11 -1.56 6.30
CA GLU A 61 9.06 -0.66 7.45
C GLU A 61 8.45 0.71 7.08
N PRO A 62 7.53 1.24 7.90
CA PRO A 62 6.90 2.53 7.64
C PRO A 62 7.96 3.65 7.65
N LYS A 63 7.87 4.57 6.69
CA LYS A 63 8.84 5.68 6.58
C LYS A 63 8.46 6.89 7.43
N TRP A 64 7.16 7.11 7.60
CA TRP A 64 6.61 8.31 8.24
C TRP A 64 6.02 7.97 9.61
N SER A 65 6.16 8.90 10.56
CA SER A 65 5.46 8.85 11.85
C SER A 65 4.24 9.76 11.84
N LEU A 66 3.30 9.58 12.77
CA LEU A 66 2.16 10.50 12.93
C LEU A 66 2.59 11.94 13.30
N ASN A 67 3.80 12.14 13.81
CA ASN A 67 4.30 13.47 14.15
C ASN A 67 4.77 14.25 12.91
N ASP A 68 5.13 13.54 11.84
CA ASP A 68 5.58 14.15 10.58
C ASP A 68 4.41 14.65 9.72
N ILE A 69 3.17 14.37 10.15
CA ILE A 69 1.97 14.55 9.35
C ILE A 69 1.08 15.57 10.03
N TYR A 70 0.83 16.67 9.32
CA TYR A 70 -0.16 17.64 9.77
C TYR A 70 -1.57 17.07 9.61
N LEU A 71 -2.28 16.93 10.72
CA LEU A 71 -3.67 16.49 10.78
C LEU A 71 -4.47 17.52 11.56
N ASN A 72 -5.71 17.81 11.13
CA ASN A 72 -6.60 18.60 11.96
C ASN A 72 -6.92 17.84 13.26
N GLU A 73 -7.22 18.58 14.33
CA GLU A 73 -7.50 17.99 15.65
C GLU A 73 -8.61 16.94 15.61
N GLY A 74 -9.66 17.17 14.80
CA GLY A 74 -10.74 16.20 14.63
C GLY A 74 -10.27 14.84 14.08
N SER A 75 -9.51 14.83 12.99
CA SER A 75 -9.03 13.58 12.38
C SER A 75 -7.97 12.93 13.25
N LYS A 76 -7.09 13.74 13.86
CA LYS A 76 -6.06 13.25 14.79
C LYS A 76 -6.69 12.52 15.97
N ASN A 77 -7.71 13.11 16.60
CA ASN A 77 -8.43 12.49 17.72
C ASN A 77 -9.15 11.20 17.29
N ASN A 78 -9.76 11.18 16.10
CA ASN A 78 -10.39 9.97 15.56
C ASN A 78 -9.37 8.84 15.36
N ILE A 79 -8.21 9.15 14.78
CA ILE A 79 -7.12 8.18 14.56
C ILE A 79 -6.58 7.68 15.91
N LEU A 80 -6.28 8.58 16.85
CA LEU A 80 -5.77 8.23 18.18
C LEU A 80 -6.76 7.37 18.96
N THR A 81 -8.06 7.67 18.87
CA THR A 81 -9.12 6.86 19.48
C THR A 81 -9.13 5.44 18.91
N ALA A 82 -9.05 5.32 17.59
CA ALA A 82 -9.01 4.04 16.91
C ALA A 82 -7.74 3.23 17.26
N LEU A 83 -6.59 3.90 17.36
CA LEU A 83 -5.33 3.29 17.80
C LEU A 83 -5.38 2.83 19.27
N ALA A 84 -6.02 3.63 20.13
CA ALA A 84 -6.24 3.26 21.52
C ALA A 84 -7.11 2.00 21.65
N MET A 85 -8.11 1.81 20.77
CA MET A 85 -8.91 0.58 20.75
C MET A 85 -8.08 -0.67 20.43
N ILE A 86 -7.05 -0.56 19.58
CA ILE A 86 -6.12 -1.65 19.31
C ILE A 86 -5.22 -1.89 20.53
N LYS A 87 -4.61 -0.83 21.05
CA LYS A 87 -3.62 -0.92 22.14
C LYS A 87 -4.22 -1.44 23.44
N TYR A 88 -5.42 -0.99 23.79
CA TYR A 88 -6.11 -1.34 25.03
C TYR A 88 -7.19 -2.39 24.82
N ARG A 89 -7.12 -3.14 23.71
CA ARG A 89 -8.12 -4.14 23.34
C ARG A 89 -8.44 -5.09 24.49
N GLU A 90 -7.43 -5.72 25.08
CA GLU A 90 -7.66 -6.68 26.17
C GLU A 90 -8.33 -6.03 27.37
N LYS A 91 -7.88 -4.84 27.78
CA LYS A 91 -8.45 -4.10 28.90
C LYS A 91 -9.92 -3.73 28.64
N LEU A 92 -10.23 -3.20 27.46
CA LEU A 92 -11.59 -2.81 27.07
C LEU A 92 -12.55 -4.01 27.04
N PHE A 93 -12.10 -5.16 26.50
CA PHE A 93 -12.96 -6.33 26.33
C PHE A 93 -13.02 -7.25 27.56
N ASN A 94 -11.94 -7.38 28.32
CA ASN A 94 -11.86 -8.32 29.44
C ASN A 94 -12.14 -7.64 30.79
N GLU A 95 -11.54 -6.47 31.06
CA GLU A 95 -11.75 -5.77 32.34
C GLU A 95 -13.04 -4.95 32.31
N TRP A 96 -13.27 -4.19 31.24
CA TRP A 96 -14.42 -3.29 31.15
C TRP A 96 -15.67 -3.98 30.60
N ASN A 97 -15.56 -5.27 30.31
CA ASN A 97 -16.64 -6.13 29.78
C ASN A 97 -17.43 -5.46 28.65
N ILE A 98 -16.76 -4.70 27.77
CA ILE A 98 -17.34 -4.11 26.55
C ILE A 98 -17.49 -5.22 25.48
N LYS A 99 -17.65 -6.48 25.91
CA LYS A 99 -18.16 -7.54 25.08
C LYS A 99 -19.66 -7.31 24.99
N GLY A 100 -20.10 -6.66 23.91
CA GLY A 100 -21.47 -6.92 23.44
C GLY A 100 -21.67 -8.42 23.24
N ASN A 101 -22.92 -8.88 23.08
CA ASN A 101 -23.31 -10.30 22.92
C ASN A 101 -22.63 -11.08 21.77
N LYS A 102 -21.61 -10.53 21.11
CA LYS A 102 -20.81 -11.17 20.08
C LYS A 102 -19.34 -10.92 20.37
N ASN A 103 -18.57 -12.01 20.52
CA ASN A 103 -17.11 -12.05 20.38
C ASN A 103 -16.73 -11.67 18.95
N ASP A 104 -17.03 -10.46 18.54
CA ASP A 104 -16.81 -10.04 17.17
C ASP A 104 -15.41 -9.46 17.12
N GLY A 105 -14.44 -10.34 16.83
CA GLY A 105 -13.05 -10.00 16.55
C GLY A 105 -12.89 -9.16 15.28
N ARG A 106 -13.71 -8.11 15.12
CA ARG A 106 -13.73 -7.21 13.98
C ARG A 106 -12.38 -6.53 13.85
N ALA A 107 -11.90 -6.47 12.61
CA ALA A 107 -10.75 -5.67 12.26
C ALA A 107 -11.08 -4.19 12.43
N LEU A 108 -10.09 -3.38 12.80
CA LEU A 108 -10.18 -1.93 12.69
C LEU A 108 -9.90 -1.55 11.23
N CYS A 109 -10.80 -0.78 10.62
CA CYS A 109 -10.61 -0.20 9.30
C CYS A 109 -10.63 1.32 9.41
N LEU A 110 -9.61 1.98 8.87
CA LEU A 110 -9.54 3.43 8.75
C LEU A 110 -9.69 3.83 7.29
N ASN A 111 -10.65 4.69 6.99
CA ASN A 111 -10.90 5.20 5.64
C ASN A 111 -10.46 6.67 5.54
N PHE A 112 -9.35 6.91 4.85
CA PHE A 112 -8.85 8.25 4.58
C PHE A 112 -9.33 8.73 3.22
N TRP A 113 -9.97 9.89 3.16
CA TRP A 113 -10.52 10.47 1.93
C TRP A 113 -10.11 11.95 1.78
N GLY A 114 -10.05 12.42 0.53
CA GLY A 114 -9.63 13.79 0.18
C GLY A 114 -8.88 13.86 -1.14
N ASN A 115 -8.52 15.07 -1.58
CA ASN A 115 -7.82 15.31 -2.85
C ASN A 115 -6.48 14.55 -2.97
N PRO A 116 -6.02 14.18 -4.17
CA PRO A 116 -4.70 13.57 -4.34
C PRO A 116 -3.60 14.46 -3.73
N GLY A 117 -2.57 13.84 -3.15
CA GLY A 117 -1.45 14.57 -2.53
C GLY A 117 -1.69 15.07 -1.08
N THR A 118 -2.87 14.87 -0.49
CA THR A 118 -3.16 15.31 0.90
C THR A 118 -2.60 14.38 2.00
N GLY A 119 -1.60 13.55 1.70
CA GLY A 119 -0.95 12.72 2.72
C GLY A 119 -1.76 11.53 3.25
N LYS A 120 -2.79 11.03 2.54
CA LYS A 120 -3.59 9.87 2.99
C LYS A 120 -2.75 8.60 3.19
N SER A 121 -1.97 8.21 2.17
CA SER A 121 -1.09 7.04 2.25
C SER A 121 0.00 7.25 3.30
N MET A 122 0.55 8.47 3.38
CA MET A 122 1.50 8.86 4.43
C MET A 122 0.89 8.70 5.84
N THR A 123 -0.38 9.07 6.01
CA THR A 123 -1.12 8.89 7.28
C THR A 123 -1.30 7.42 7.61
N ALA A 124 -1.59 6.57 6.63
CA ALA A 124 -1.64 5.13 6.83
C ALA A 124 -0.27 4.57 7.28
N GLU A 125 0.84 5.09 6.73
CA GLU A 125 2.16 4.72 7.21
C GLU A 125 2.43 5.17 8.64
N GLY A 126 2.06 6.41 8.98
CA GLY A 126 2.16 6.94 10.34
C GLY A 126 1.38 6.09 11.35
N VAL A 127 0.19 5.63 10.98
CA VAL A 127 -0.63 4.70 11.79
C VAL A 127 0.10 3.37 12.01
N ALA A 128 0.69 2.79 10.97
CA ALA A 128 1.45 1.55 11.09
C ALA A 128 2.69 1.72 11.98
N ASN A 129 3.42 2.83 11.81
CA ASN A 129 4.55 3.21 12.64
C ASN A 129 4.15 3.35 14.11
N TYR A 130 3.04 4.02 14.40
CA TYR A 130 2.53 4.16 15.77
C TYR A 130 2.18 2.81 16.42
N LEU A 131 1.71 1.85 15.63
CA LEU A 131 1.43 0.49 16.09
C LEU A 131 2.68 -0.40 16.16
N ASN A 132 3.86 0.10 15.76
CA ASN A 132 5.09 -0.66 15.62
C ASN A 132 4.92 -1.90 14.71
N LYS A 133 4.25 -1.70 13.58
CA LYS A 133 3.94 -2.75 12.59
C LYS A 133 4.51 -2.40 11.23
N LYS A 134 4.82 -3.45 10.46
CA LYS A 134 5.17 -3.31 9.05
C LYS A 134 3.96 -2.85 8.24
N ILE A 135 4.20 -2.41 7.02
CA ILE A 135 3.17 -2.08 6.04
C ILE A 135 3.18 -3.11 4.93
N LEU A 136 1.98 -3.57 4.57
CA LEU A 136 1.72 -4.34 3.36
C LEU A 136 0.85 -3.50 2.42
N ILE A 137 1.46 -2.90 1.39
CA ILE A 137 0.71 -2.20 0.34
C ILE A 137 0.17 -3.23 -0.65
N VAL A 138 -1.10 -3.09 -1.01
CA VAL A 138 -1.79 -4.01 -1.91
C VAL A 138 -2.50 -3.18 -2.98
N ASN A 139 -2.02 -3.27 -4.22
CA ASN A 139 -2.67 -2.59 -5.33
C ASN A 139 -3.93 -3.37 -5.75
N TYR A 140 -5.09 -2.72 -5.70
CA TYR A 140 -6.36 -3.34 -6.12
C TYR A 140 -6.34 -3.98 -7.52
N PRO A 141 -5.75 -3.36 -8.56
CA PRO A 141 -5.65 -3.99 -9.88
C PRO A 141 -4.82 -5.29 -9.91
N GLU A 142 -3.85 -5.44 -9.00
CA GLU A 142 -3.04 -6.66 -8.87
C GLU A 142 -3.81 -7.79 -8.17
N LEU A 143 -4.79 -7.45 -7.32
CA LEU A 143 -5.71 -8.42 -6.72
C LEU A 143 -6.71 -8.97 -7.75
N GLU A 144 -7.17 -8.14 -8.68
CA GLU A 144 -8.22 -8.43 -9.67
C GLU A 144 -7.69 -9.11 -10.96
N SER A 145 -6.72 -10.03 -10.86
CA SER A 145 -6.01 -10.59 -12.02
C SER A 145 -6.90 -10.98 -13.22
N LYS A 146 -6.33 -10.90 -14.44
CA LYS A 146 -6.96 -11.15 -15.76
C LYS A 146 -7.74 -12.47 -15.92
N TYR A 147 -7.75 -13.36 -14.92
CA TYR A 147 -8.40 -14.66 -14.95
C TYR A 147 -9.40 -14.80 -13.79
N VAL A 148 -10.67 -14.99 -14.15
CA VAL A 148 -11.79 -15.14 -13.21
C VAL A 148 -11.56 -16.33 -12.27
N GLY A 149 -11.46 -16.07 -10.97
CA GLY A 149 -11.35 -17.11 -9.92
C GLY A 149 -10.11 -17.04 -9.03
N GLU A 150 -9.09 -16.26 -9.39
CA GLU A 150 -7.87 -16.11 -8.58
C GLU A 150 -7.96 -15.03 -7.50
N THR A 151 -8.85 -14.04 -7.67
CA THR A 151 -9.03 -12.91 -6.74
C THR A 151 -9.26 -13.33 -5.28
N PRO A 152 -10.17 -14.28 -4.95
CA PRO A 152 -10.39 -14.68 -3.57
C PRO A 152 -9.15 -15.35 -2.94
N LYS A 153 -8.38 -16.10 -3.75
CA LYS A 153 -7.15 -16.76 -3.32
C LYS A 153 -6.06 -15.72 -3.01
N ASN A 154 -5.94 -14.68 -3.85
CA ASN A 154 -4.99 -13.59 -3.64
C ASN A 154 -5.33 -12.75 -2.40
N ILE A 155 -6.61 -12.42 -2.20
CA ILE A 155 -7.06 -11.73 -0.99
C ILE A 155 -6.71 -12.56 0.26
N LYS A 156 -7.00 -13.86 0.26
CA LYS A 156 -6.65 -14.73 1.39
C LYS A 156 -5.14 -14.73 1.66
N LYS A 157 -4.32 -14.85 0.62
CA LYS A 157 -2.85 -14.78 0.73
C LYS A 157 -2.37 -13.46 1.33
N VAL A 158 -2.97 -12.34 0.95
CA VAL A 158 -2.64 -11.01 1.51
C VAL A 158 -2.87 -10.97 3.02
N PHE A 159 -4.04 -11.43 3.49
CA PHE A 159 -4.34 -11.46 4.91
C PHE A 159 -3.45 -12.45 5.68
N GLU A 160 -3.15 -13.61 5.11
CA GLU A 160 -2.22 -14.58 5.70
C GLU A 160 -0.81 -14.02 5.81
N LYS A 161 -0.32 -13.32 4.78
CA LYS A 161 1.00 -12.67 4.79
C LYS A 161 1.04 -11.52 5.78
N ALA A 162 0.01 -10.67 5.82
CA ALA A 162 -0.08 -9.60 6.81
C ALA A 162 -0.07 -10.12 8.24
N LYS A 163 -0.76 -11.24 8.51
CA LYS A 163 -0.73 -11.90 9.83
C LYS A 163 0.66 -12.46 10.16
N LYS A 164 1.34 -13.07 9.18
CA LYS A 164 2.68 -13.65 9.36
C LYS A 164 3.75 -12.59 9.62
N GLU A 165 3.68 -11.47 8.92
CA GLU A 165 4.63 -10.36 8.99
C GLU A 165 4.27 -9.32 10.08
N ASP A 166 3.19 -9.54 10.82
CA ASP A 166 2.57 -8.58 11.74
C ASP A 166 2.42 -7.18 11.11
N ALA A 167 1.81 -7.13 9.93
CA ALA A 167 1.71 -5.93 9.11
C ALA A 167 0.30 -5.34 9.09
N VAL A 168 0.23 -4.02 8.89
CA VAL A 168 -0.99 -3.28 8.53
C VAL A 168 -1.17 -3.34 7.02
N ILE A 169 -2.38 -3.68 6.58
CA ILE A 169 -2.73 -3.71 5.15
C ILE A 169 -3.15 -2.31 4.73
N VAL A 170 -2.57 -1.81 3.64
CA VAL A 170 -2.94 -0.57 2.97
C VAL A 170 -3.40 -0.92 1.56
N LEU A 171 -4.62 -0.49 1.22
CA LEU A 171 -5.27 -0.72 -0.08
C LEU A 171 -5.20 0.52 -0.96
#